data_AF-A0A9X5YZH9-F1
#
_entry.id   AF-A0A9X5YZH9-F1
#
_cell.length_a   1.000
_cell.length_b   1.000
_cell.length_c   1.000
_cell.angle_alpha   90.00
_cell.angle_beta   90.00
_cell.angle_gamma   90.00
#
_symmetry.space_group_name_H-M   'P 1'
#
loop_
_entity.id
_entity.type
_entity.pdbx_description
1 polymer ?
#
loop_
_entity_poly.entity_id
_entity_poly.type
_entity_poly.pdbx_seq_one_letter_code
_entity_poly.pdbx_strand_id
1 'polypeptide(L)'
;MARSAGAAETVRLRVRRAHGVDEVDLDRPMAIGFDGALPWRAFRWRQGQAHYSGLYWSAVTGGHVGYESRLELAWLLLADRDPCLRQVVSQPFNTSWSRTSTAWCAAMSPTSWRCERTG
;
A
#
# COMPACT_ATOMS: atom_id res chain seq x y z
N MET A 1 -20.61 -32.98 2.51
CA MET A 1 -20.20 -31.64 2.93
C MET A 1 -19.79 -30.84 1.70
N ALA A 2 -20.71 -30.06 1.13
CA ALA A 2 -20.41 -29.23 -0.03
C ALA A 2 -19.66 -27.98 0.45
N ARG A 3 -18.46 -27.74 -0.10
CA ARG A 3 -17.78 -26.45 0.06
C ARG A 3 -18.68 -25.40 -0.58
N SER A 4 -19.16 -24.44 0.22
CA SER A 4 -19.73 -23.22 -0.31
C SER A 4 -18.74 -22.61 -1.30
N ALA A 5 -19.23 -22.16 -2.46
CA ALA A 5 -18.43 -21.40 -3.41
C ALA A 5 -17.86 -20.19 -2.64
N GLY A 6 -16.55 -20.24 -2.35
CA GLY A 6 -15.88 -19.23 -1.55
C GLY A 6 -16.02 -17.87 -2.22
N ALA A 7 -16.33 -16.83 -1.46
CA ALA A 7 -16.26 -15.47 -1.96
C ALA A 7 -14.87 -15.25 -2.56
N ALA A 8 -14.81 -14.85 -3.83
CA ALA A 8 -13.55 -14.55 -4.47
C ALA A 8 -13.03 -13.26 -3.84
N GLU A 9 -11.90 -13.39 -3.15
CA GLU A 9 -11.20 -12.30 -2.50
C GLU A 9 -10.02 -11.90 -3.38
N THR A 10 -9.92 -10.62 -3.73
CA THR A 10 -8.87 -10.13 -4.61
C THR A 10 -8.16 -8.97 -3.94
N VAL A 11 -6.84 -9.10 -3.81
CA VAL A 11 -5.96 -8.03 -3.34
C VAL A 11 -5.15 -7.55 -4.54
N ARG A 12 -5.13 -6.24 -4.76
CA ARG A 12 -4.31 -5.62 -5.80
C ARG A 12 -3.26 -4.72 -5.19
N LEU A 13 -2.01 -4.95 -5.55
CA LEU A 13 -0.88 -4.09 -5.25
C LEU A 13 -0.66 -3.11 -6.39
N ARG A 14 -0.39 -1.85 -6.06
CA ARG A 14 -0.06 -0.79 -7.02
C ARG A 14 1.28 -0.18 -6.65
N VAL A 15 2.25 -0.26 -7.55
CA VAL A 15 3.60 0.32 -7.36
C VAL A 15 3.74 1.50 -8.31
N ARG A 16 4.02 2.68 -7.78
CA ARG A 16 4.23 3.88 -8.61
C ARG A 16 5.69 3.96 -9.03
N ARG A 17 5.95 4.18 -10.33
CA ARG A 17 7.28 4.43 -10.90
C ARG A 17 7.25 5.66 -11.80
N ALA A 18 8.41 6.03 -12.35
CA ALA A 18 8.51 7.15 -13.29
C ALA A 18 7.67 6.95 -14.55
N HIS A 19 7.51 5.69 -15.00
CA HIS A 19 6.82 5.34 -16.26
C HIS A 19 5.31 5.16 -16.09
N GLY A 20 4.79 5.17 -14.86
CA GLY A 20 3.39 4.88 -14.59
C GLY A 20 3.18 4.11 -13.27
N VAL A 21 2.07 3.39 -13.20
CA VAL A 21 1.71 2.56 -12.04
C VAL A 21 1.64 1.11 -12.51
N ASP A 22 2.45 0.25 -11.91
CA ASP A 22 2.35 -1.19 -12.09
C ASP A 22 1.24 -1.71 -11.17
N GLU A 23 0.30 -2.46 -11.73
CA GLU A 23 -0.75 -3.14 -10.97
C GLU A 23 -0.51 -4.64 -10.98
N VAL A 24 -0.54 -5.23 -9.80
CA VAL A 24 -0.24 -6.64 -9.57
C VAL A 24 -1.31 -7.25 -8.69
N ASP A 25 -2.03 -8.24 -9.20
CA ASP A 25 -2.97 -9.01 -8.39
C ASP A 25 -2.20 -10.04 -7.54
N LEU A 26 -2.48 -10.05 -6.23
CA LEU A 26 -1.81 -10.91 -5.25
C LEU A 26 -2.60 -12.20 -4.99
N ASP A 27 -3.10 -12.82 -6.05
CA ASP A 27 -3.85 -14.08 -5.99
C ASP A 27 -2.94 -15.30 -5.76
N ARG A 28 -1.64 -15.16 -6.05
CA ARG A 28 -0.60 -16.17 -5.85
C ARG A 28 0.73 -15.55 -5.41
N PRO A 29 1.62 -16.32 -4.75
CA PRO A 29 2.96 -15.85 -4.40
C PRO A 29 3.75 -15.43 -5.64
N MET A 30 4.36 -14.25 -5.59
CA MET A 30 5.23 -13.74 -6.64
C MET A 30 6.27 -12.78 -6.07
N ALA A 31 7.41 -12.67 -6.76
CA ALA A 31 8.44 -11.68 -6.42
C ALA A 31 8.07 -10.31 -7.00
N ILE A 32 8.11 -9.27 -6.18
CA ILE A 32 7.79 -7.89 -6.58
C ILE A 32 9.00 -7.02 -6.26
N GLY A 33 9.61 -6.44 -7.30
CA GLY A 33 10.75 -5.54 -7.17
C GLY A 33 10.32 -4.08 -6.96
N PHE A 34 11.02 -3.37 -6.08
CA PHE A 34 10.76 -1.95 -5.78
C PHE A 34 11.80 -1.00 -6.40
N ASP A 35 12.63 -1.50 -7.32
CA ASP A 35 13.64 -0.69 -8.00
C ASP A 35 13.00 0.48 -8.77
N GLY A 36 13.39 1.70 -8.44
CA GLY A 36 12.77 2.90 -9.03
C GLY A 36 11.32 3.17 -8.60
N ALA A 37 10.83 2.50 -7.54
CA ALA A 37 9.55 2.83 -6.93
C ALA A 37 9.58 4.26 -6.34
N LEU A 38 8.44 4.94 -6.45
CA LEU A 38 8.23 6.31 -5.98
C LEU A 38 7.21 6.33 -4.84
N PRO A 39 7.37 7.22 -3.86
CA PRO A 39 6.51 7.26 -2.67
C PRO A 39 5.08 7.70 -3.02
N TRP A 40 4.05 6.92 -2.68
CA TRP A 40 2.67 7.26 -3.04
C TRP A 40 2.20 8.60 -2.47
N ARG A 41 2.58 8.92 -1.24
CA ARG A 41 2.20 10.16 -0.56
C ARG A 41 3.34 11.18 -0.58
N ALA A 42 2.98 12.45 -0.74
CA ALA A 42 3.87 13.56 -0.49
C ALA A 42 3.84 13.89 1.02
N PHE A 43 5.01 13.93 1.65
CA PHE A 43 5.13 14.30 3.05
C PHE A 43 4.95 15.80 3.20
N ARG A 44 4.01 16.22 4.05
CA ARG A 44 3.75 17.62 4.36
C ARG A 44 3.75 17.80 5.88
N TRP A 45 4.60 18.71 6.33
CA TRP A 45 4.59 19.15 7.72
C TRP A 45 3.41 20.10 7.96
N ARG A 46 2.66 19.89 9.04
CA ARG A 46 1.69 20.87 9.55
C ARG A 46 1.88 21.04 11.06
N GLN A 47 1.79 22.28 11.53
CA GLN A 47 1.84 22.59 12.96
C GLN A 47 0.69 21.86 13.70
N GLY A 48 1.02 21.15 14.79
CA GLY A 48 0.04 20.43 15.62
C GLY A 48 -0.28 18.99 15.17
N GLN A 49 0.45 18.41 14.21
CA GLN A 49 0.31 16.99 13.88
C GLN A 49 0.74 16.09 15.04
N ALA A 50 -0.07 15.08 15.35
CA ALA A 50 0.19 14.11 16.41
C ALA A 50 1.38 13.18 16.10
N HIS A 51 1.67 12.97 14.81
CA HIS A 51 2.72 12.06 14.33
C HIS A 51 4.00 12.83 14.01
N TYR A 52 5.15 12.29 14.44
CA TYR A 52 6.47 12.87 14.18
C TYR A 52 6.90 12.57 12.75
N SER A 53 6.40 13.38 11.81
CA SER A 53 6.64 13.24 10.39
C SER A 53 7.69 14.22 9.87
N GLY A 54 8.44 13.81 8.85
CA GLY A 54 9.50 14.63 8.27
C GLY A 54 10.14 13.99 7.05
N LEU A 55 11.21 14.64 6.58
CA LEU A 55 12.07 14.14 5.53
C LEU A 55 13.47 13.90 6.11
N TYR A 56 14.04 12.74 5.80
CA TYR A 56 15.41 12.39 6.15
C TYR A 56 16.23 12.26 4.87
N TRP A 57 17.40 12.87 4.81
CA TRP A 57 18.33 12.67 3.70
C TRP A 57 19.07 11.33 3.90
N SER A 58 18.76 10.35 3.06
CA SER A 58 19.43 9.04 3.07
C SER A 58 20.65 9.05 2.15
N ALA A 59 21.81 8.70 2.69
CA ALA A 59 23.04 8.49 1.93
C ALA A 59 22.92 7.27 0.99
N VAL A 60 22.22 6.22 1.41
CA VAL A 60 22.00 5.02 0.58
C VAL A 60 21.19 5.34 -0.67
N THR A 61 20.14 6.15 -0.53
CA THR A 61 19.24 6.50 -1.65
C THR A 61 19.70 7.76 -2.39
N GLY A 62 20.60 8.55 -1.81
CA GLY A 62 21.06 9.82 -2.37
C GLY A 62 19.96 10.89 -2.43
N GLY A 63 19.01 10.87 -1.49
CA GLY A 63 17.84 11.74 -1.54
C GLY A 63 16.99 11.72 -0.28
N HIS A 64 15.91 12.51 -0.29
CA HIS A 64 14.98 12.60 0.83
C HIS A 64 14.01 11.42 0.86
N VAL A 65 13.96 10.71 1.98
CA VAL A 65 12.97 9.67 2.30
C VAL A 65 12.07 10.20 3.41
N GLY A 66 10.75 10.07 3.23
CA GLY A 66 9.81 10.53 4.25
C GLY A 66 9.58 9.48 5.33
N TYR A 67 9.28 9.96 6.53
CA TYR A 67 8.89 9.15 7.67
C TYR A 67 7.71 9.79 8.40
N GLU A 68 6.88 8.99 9.06
CA GLU A 68 5.73 9.43 9.85
C GLU A 68 5.88 9.11 11.35
N SER A 69 6.95 8.41 11.73
CA SER A 69 7.22 8.08 13.13
C SER A 69 8.71 8.15 13.48
N ARG A 70 8.99 8.29 14.78
CA ARG A 70 10.37 8.20 15.30
C ARG A 70 10.98 6.82 15.07
N LEU A 71 10.15 5.76 15.06
CA LEU A 71 10.62 4.41 14.78
C LEU A 71 11.04 4.27 13.31
N GLU A 72 10.27 4.83 12.39
CA GLU A 72 10.67 4.90 10.98
C GLU A 72 11.97 5.70 10.79
N LEU A 73 12.11 6.85 11.45
CA LEU A 73 13.37 7.61 11.41
C LEU A 73 14.55 6.78 11.96
N ALA A 74 14.37 6.03 13.05
CA ALA A 74 15.40 5.15 13.58
C ALA A 74 15.82 4.07 12.58
N TRP A 75 14.86 3.48 11.85
CA TRP A 75 15.15 2.54 10.77
C TRP A 75 15.90 3.17 9.60
N LEU A 76 15.59 4.41 9.22
CA LEU A 76 16.33 5.13 8.19
C LEU A 76 17.79 5.39 8.61
N LEU A 77 18.01 5.80 9.86
CA LEU A 77 19.35 6.00 10.41
C LEU A 77 20.17 4.70 10.42
N LEU A 78 19.53 3.56 10.71
CA LEU A 78 20.17 2.25 10.65
C LEU A 78 20.44 1.81 9.21
N ALA A 79 19.49 2.02 8.30
CA ALA A 79 19.63 1.67 6.89
C ALA A 79 20.84 2.38 6.25
N ASP A 80 21.07 3.64 6.59
CA ASP A 80 22.21 4.41 6.09
C ASP A 80 23.58 3.92 6.60
N ARG A 81 23.60 3.04 7.61
CA ARG A 81 24.84 2.41 8.12
C ARG A 81 25.12 1.06 7.48
N ASP A 82 24.17 0.48 6.75
CA ASP A 82 24.33 -0.83 6.11
C ASP A 82 24.95 -0.67 4.72
N PRO A 83 26.19 -1.16 4.48
CA PRO A 83 26.85 -1.05 3.18
C PRO A 83 26.21 -1.93 2.09
N CYS A 84 25.38 -2.90 2.46
CA CYS A 84 24.70 -3.79 1.52
C CYS A 84 23.38 -3.20 1.02
N LEU A 85 22.81 -2.23 1.73
CA LEU A 85 21.52 -1.64 1.40
C LEU A 85 21.67 -0.70 0.20
N ARG A 86 20.81 -0.87 -0.82
CA ARG A 86 20.93 -0.15 -2.11
C ARG A 86 19.88 0.92 -2.32
N GLN A 87 18.74 0.82 -1.65
CA GLN A 87 17.64 1.76 -1.81
C GLN A 87 16.70 1.71 -0.62
N VAL A 88 16.19 2.87 -0.22
CA VAL A 88 15.06 2.98 0.71
C VAL A 88 13.97 3.83 0.06
N VAL A 89 12.73 3.33 0.09
CA VAL A 89 11.56 4.06 -0.42
C VAL A 89 10.48 4.06 0.63
N SER A 90 9.99 5.25 0.99
CA SER A 90 8.86 5.41 1.89
C SER A 90 7.55 5.12 1.18
N GLN A 91 6.69 4.26 1.75
CA GLN A 91 5.37 3.92 1.20
C GLN A 91 5.41 3.56 -0.31
N PRO A 92 6.16 2.50 -0.69
CA PRO A 92 6.44 2.17 -2.09
C PRO A 92 5.23 1.63 -2.86
N PHE A 93 4.18 1.19 -2.16
CA PHE A 93 2.99 0.63 -2.76
C PHE A 93 1.70 1.07 -2.07
N ASN A 94 0.60 0.92 -2.79
CA ASN A 94 -0.76 1.01 -2.28
C ASN A 94 -1.46 -0.33 -2.54
N THR A 95 -2.25 -0.80 -1.57
CA THR A 95 -3.05 -2.01 -1.72
C THR A 95 -4.54 -1.67 -1.72
N SER A 96 -5.27 -2.22 -2.68
CA SER A 96 -6.73 -2.28 -2.63
C SER A 96 -7.20 -3.72 -2.45
N TRP A 97 -8.40 -3.85 -1.91
CA TRP A 97 -9.01 -5.13 -1.64
C TRP A 97 -10.47 -5.10 -2.05
N SER A 98 -10.92 -6.16 -2.73
CA SER A 98 -12.31 -6.35 -3.09
C SER A 98 -12.73 -7.79 -2.79
N ARG A 99 -13.96 -7.94 -2.30
CA ARG A 99 -14.56 -9.25 -2.07
C ARG A 99 -15.85 -9.36 -2.86
N THR A 100 -15.87 -10.27 -3.82
CA THR A 100 -17.09 -10.57 -4.58
C THR A 100 -17.79 -11.75 -3.91
N SER A 101 -18.89 -11.45 -3.22
CA SER A 101 -19.76 -12.48 -2.64
C SER A 101 -20.98 -12.69 -3.54
N THR A 102 -21.09 -13.88 -4.14
CA THR A 102 -22.33 -14.33 -4.80
C THR A 102 -23.41 -14.72 -3.79
N ALA A 103 -23.03 -15.06 -2.56
CA ALA A 103 -23.96 -15.47 -1.50
C ALA A 103 -24.73 -14.28 -0.88
N TRP A 104 -24.13 -13.08 -0.85
CA TRP A 104 -24.79 -11.89 -0.30
C TRP A 104 -25.92 -11.37 -1.21
N CYS A 105 -25.75 -11.38 -2.53
CA CYS A 105 -26.79 -10.92 -3.46
C CYS A 105 -27.97 -11.90 -3.56
N ALA A 106 -27.75 -13.21 -3.45
CA ALA A 106 -28.84 -14.20 -3.54
C ALA A 106 -29.64 -14.35 -2.23
N ALA A 107 -29.05 -14.02 -1.08
CA ALA A 107 -29.71 -14.15 0.22
C ALA A 107 -30.56 -12.92 0.63
N MET A 108 -30.50 -11.80 -0.10
CA MET A 108 -31.25 -10.57 0.21
C MET A 108 -32.21 -10.13 -0.91
N SER A 109 -33.29 -10.89 -1.12
CA SER A 109 -34.66 -10.39 -1.35
C SER A 109 -35.62 -11.57 -1.54
N PRO A 110 -36.82 -11.56 -0.90
CA PRO A 110 -37.73 -10.42 -0.84
C PRO A 110 -37.94 -9.99 0.62
N THR A 111 -37.70 -8.75 1.04
CA THR A 111 -38.53 -7.58 0.72
C THR A 111 -37.76 -6.35 1.24
N SER A 112 -37.76 -5.27 0.45
CA SER A 112 -37.33 -3.90 0.78
C SER A 112 -35.88 -3.67 1.24
N TRP A 113 -34.90 -3.73 0.35
CA TRP A 113 -33.72 -2.85 0.46
C TRP A 113 -33.28 -2.37 -0.93
N ARG A 114 -33.42 -1.06 -1.15
CA ARG A 114 -32.97 -0.34 -2.36
C ARG A 114 -31.48 -0.03 -2.18
N CYS A 115 -30.63 -0.64 -2.99
CA CYS A 115 -29.22 -0.25 -3.10
C CYS A 115 -29.14 1.02 -3.97
N GLU A 116 -28.90 2.16 -3.34
CA GLU A 116 -28.53 3.38 -4.07
C GLU A 116 -27.09 3.23 -4.56
N ARG A 117 -26.98 3.06 -5.88
CA ARG A 117 -25.75 3.04 -6.64
C ARG A 117 -25.31 4.49 -6.83
N THR A 118 -24.30 4.95 -6.11
CA THR A 118 -23.73 6.28 -6.37
C THR A 118 -22.54 6.13 -7.31
N GLY A 119 -22.72 6.63 -8.54
CA GLY A 119 -21.68 7.13 -9.46
C GLY A 119 -20.76 6.10 -10.09
#